data_AF-A0A9P0HNK5-F1
#
_entry.id   AF-A0A9P0HNK5-F1
#
_cell.length_a   1.000
_cell.length_b   1.000
_cell.length_c   1.000
_cell.angle_alpha   90.00
_cell.angle_beta   90.00
_cell.angle_gamma   90.00
#
_symmetry.space_group_name_H-M   'P 1'
#
loop_
_entity.id
_entity.type
_entity.pdbx_description
1 polymer ?
#
loop_
_entity_poly.entity_id
_entity_poly.type
_entity_poly.pdbx_seq_one_letter_code
_entity_poly.pdbx_strand_id
1 'polypeptide(L)'
;MATNKPKRNFFRRKGGHRRNEESSSEEFFNMVKRQLDKTILTERYREAQRLKCEALLEGLAISSLPLSVLHLLGPSSDCGCGCESAENSGNDGEEVSDKPYGPLNQVETDLELICEHFVLPDNIPIDAMRKTLAEPDEIGGDPPFHIAIYDEDIDVVRAMLNFGVDVNCKGAYGQTPILTATIVGSIPILELLVEKGGDLTMVNYNKSSALHIAVLQEWPKTTRWLLNKGLDINALDSTLSTPLHLAAFDGNIPMVKLLIGRGAKIDIRNEDGHTPFEIARAIGTPHHKIIAGILRSRTPKNFYAQKQESVNLSLDK
;
A
#
# COMPACT_ATOMS: atom_id res chain seq x y z
N MET A 1 16.72 4.55 45.39
CA MET A 1 17.35 3.55 44.52
C MET A 1 16.52 3.44 43.26
N ALA A 2 17.07 3.90 42.14
CA ALA A 2 16.41 3.93 40.84
C ALA A 2 16.46 2.54 40.18
N THR A 3 15.38 2.13 39.52
CA THR A 3 15.41 1.06 38.53
C THR A 3 14.79 1.55 37.22
N ASN A 4 15.61 1.42 36.16
CA ASN A 4 15.39 1.85 34.79
C ASN A 4 14.28 1.05 34.09
N LYS A 5 13.38 1.75 33.40
CA LYS A 5 12.63 1.24 32.24
C LYS A 5 13.01 2.07 31.01
N PRO A 6 13.29 1.48 29.84
CA PRO A 6 13.54 2.25 28.62
C PRO A 6 12.21 2.82 28.10
N LYS A 7 12.19 4.14 27.89
CA LYS A 7 11.07 4.88 27.30
C LYS A 7 11.03 4.63 25.79
N ARG A 8 9.85 4.25 25.29
CA ARG A 8 9.51 4.33 23.85
C ARG A 8 9.57 5.81 23.44
N ASN A 9 10.60 6.19 22.68
CA ASN A 9 10.65 7.49 22.02
C ASN A 9 9.83 7.43 20.73
N PHE A 10 8.53 7.68 20.86
CA PHE A 10 7.75 8.19 19.74
C PHE A 10 8.09 9.66 19.58
N PHE A 11 8.70 10.03 18.46
CA PHE A 11 8.96 11.43 18.11
C PHE A 11 7.63 12.17 17.96
N ARG A 12 7.24 12.81 19.05
CA ARG A 12 6.23 13.86 19.10
C ARG A 12 7.00 15.17 19.00
N ARG A 13 7.06 15.79 17.81
CA ARG A 13 7.45 17.21 17.68
C ARG A 13 6.19 18.03 17.44
N LYS A 14 5.80 18.80 18.46
CA LYS A 14 4.89 19.95 18.33
C LYS A 14 5.67 21.15 17.79
N GLY A 15 5.11 21.79 16.77
CA GLY A 15 4.99 23.24 16.59
C GLY A 15 6.21 24.13 16.86
N GLY A 16 6.84 24.56 15.78
CA GLY A 16 7.56 25.84 15.70
C GLY A 16 7.21 26.48 14.36
N HIS A 17 6.57 27.65 14.40
CA HIS A 17 6.18 28.44 13.25
C HIS A 17 7.35 28.70 12.29
N ARG A 18 7.21 28.25 11.04
CA ARG A 18 7.35 29.13 9.88
C ARG A 18 6.01 29.12 9.17
N ARG A 19 5.23 30.16 9.42
CA ARG A 19 4.06 30.49 8.60
C ARG A 19 4.59 31.25 7.39
N ASN A 20 4.05 30.86 6.24
CA ASN A 20 3.90 31.65 5.02
C ASN A 20 5.17 31.88 4.21
N GLU A 21 5.36 31.03 3.19
CA GLU A 21 5.90 31.41 1.86
C GLU A 21 5.89 30.25 0.83
N GLU A 22 5.30 29.09 1.12
CA GLU A 22 4.72 28.22 0.07
C GLU A 22 3.36 28.82 -0.31
N SER A 23 3.45 29.98 -0.97
CA SER A 23 2.35 30.90 -1.20
C SER A 23 1.65 30.60 -2.51
N SER A 24 0.34 30.41 -2.44
CA SER A 24 -0.61 30.62 -3.53
C SER A 24 -0.51 29.70 -4.75
N SER A 25 0.65 29.25 -5.21
CA SER A 25 0.80 28.52 -6.48
C SER A 25 0.27 27.09 -6.37
N GLU A 26 0.53 26.38 -5.28
CA GLU A 26 0.11 24.99 -5.08
C GLU A 26 -1.35 24.88 -4.67
N GLU A 27 -1.85 25.82 -3.86
CA GLU A 27 -3.30 25.95 -3.60
C GLU A 27 -4.05 26.42 -4.85
N PHE A 28 -3.45 27.30 -5.67
CA PHE A 28 -4.02 27.71 -6.96
C PHE A 28 -3.99 26.58 -7.97
N PHE A 29 -2.92 25.79 -8.05
CA PHE A 29 -2.83 24.61 -8.92
C PHE A 29 -3.84 23.55 -8.50
N ASN A 30 -3.96 23.26 -7.21
CA ASN A 30 -4.95 22.33 -6.69
C ASN A 30 -6.38 22.86 -6.82
N MET A 31 -6.58 24.18 -6.72
CA MET A 31 -7.86 24.84 -6.99
C MET A 31 -8.20 24.80 -8.48
N VAL A 32 -7.24 25.01 -9.37
CA VAL A 32 -7.38 24.92 -10.84
C VAL A 32 -7.63 23.47 -11.24
N LYS A 33 -6.93 22.49 -10.68
CA LYS A 33 -7.16 21.04 -10.88
C LYS A 33 -8.53 20.58 -10.34
N ARG A 34 -9.06 21.25 -9.31
CA ARG A 34 -10.43 21.04 -8.78
C ARG A 34 -11.52 21.82 -9.54
N GLN A 35 -11.17 22.94 -10.20
CA GLN A 35 -12.07 23.81 -10.97
C GLN A 35 -12.12 23.43 -12.46
N LEU A 36 -11.08 22.77 -12.98
CA LEU A 36 -11.09 22.05 -14.25
C LEU A 36 -11.89 20.76 -14.03
N ASP A 37 -13.20 20.94 -14.02
CA ASP A 37 -14.19 19.90 -14.23
C ASP A 37 -13.67 18.90 -15.28
N LYS A 38 -13.68 17.59 -14.98
CA LYS A 38 -13.28 16.51 -15.92
C LYS A 38 -14.03 16.58 -17.28
N THR A 39 -15.05 17.42 -17.37
CA THR A 39 -15.86 17.76 -18.55
C THR A 39 -15.29 18.87 -19.45
N ILE A 40 -14.32 19.69 -19.01
CA ILE A 40 -13.82 20.86 -19.78
C ILE A 40 -12.28 20.81 -19.96
N LEU A 41 -11.75 19.65 -20.35
CA LEU A 41 -10.47 19.66 -21.06
C LEU A 41 -10.76 20.15 -22.48
N THR A 42 -10.16 21.27 -22.90
CA THR A 42 -10.26 21.74 -24.30
C THR A 42 -9.75 20.65 -25.24
N GLU A 43 -10.33 20.52 -26.44
CA GLU A 43 -9.92 19.49 -27.42
C GLU A 43 -8.40 19.50 -27.67
N ARG A 44 -7.79 20.69 -27.68
CA ARG A 44 -6.35 20.88 -27.80
C ARG A 44 -5.54 20.28 -26.64
N TYR A 45 -6.04 20.39 -25.41
CA TYR A 45 -5.37 19.81 -24.25
C TYR A 45 -5.48 18.27 -24.26
N ARG A 46 -6.65 17.73 -24.63
CA ARG A 46 -6.82 16.28 -24.81
C ARG A 46 -5.91 15.73 -25.90
N GLU A 47 -5.78 16.46 -27.00
CA GLU A 47 -4.85 16.10 -28.06
C GLU A 47 -3.40 16.14 -27.58
N ALA A 48 -3.02 17.17 -26.83
CA ALA A 48 -1.68 17.28 -26.26
C ALA A 48 -1.37 16.10 -25.31
N GLN A 49 -2.32 15.71 -24.46
CA GLN A 49 -2.18 14.54 -23.59
C GLN A 49 -2.11 13.24 -24.38
N ARG A 50 -2.87 13.12 -25.47
CA ARG A 50 -2.86 11.96 -26.36
C ARG A 50 -1.52 11.82 -27.06
N LEU A 51 -0.97 12.90 -27.60
CA LEU A 51 0.36 12.92 -28.22
C LEU A 51 1.46 12.61 -27.19
N LYS A 52 1.31 13.08 -25.94
CA LYS A 52 2.18 12.64 -24.83
C LYS A 52 2.08 11.14 -24.59
N CYS A 53 0.88 10.58 -24.54
CA CYS A 53 0.67 9.14 -24.36
C CYS A 53 1.22 8.34 -25.54
N GLU A 54 0.97 8.75 -26.79
CA GLU A 54 1.51 8.12 -28.00
C GLU A 54 3.05 8.16 -28.00
N ALA A 55 3.65 9.30 -27.68
CA ALA A 55 5.10 9.42 -27.53
C ALA A 55 5.65 8.45 -26.47
N LEU A 56 5.01 8.38 -25.29
CA LEU A 56 5.38 7.42 -24.24
C LEU A 56 5.22 5.97 -24.70
N LEU A 57 4.16 5.66 -25.45
CA LEU A 57 3.91 4.33 -26.00
C LEU A 57 4.98 3.94 -27.05
N GLU A 58 5.46 4.90 -27.84
CA GLU A 58 6.50 4.71 -28.84
C GLU A 58 7.93 4.81 -28.27
N GLY A 59 8.07 5.15 -26.97
CA GLY A 59 9.36 5.36 -26.32
C GLY A 59 10.09 6.63 -26.78
N LEU A 60 9.35 7.61 -27.27
CA LEU A 60 9.85 8.91 -27.72
C LEU A 60 9.98 9.90 -26.56
N ALA A 61 10.84 10.91 -26.75
CA ALA A 61 11.01 11.97 -25.77
C ALA A 61 9.75 12.84 -25.74
N ILE A 62 9.22 13.18 -24.56
CA ILE A 62 8.17 14.20 -24.48
C ILE A 62 8.70 15.52 -25.07
N SER A 63 9.98 15.84 -24.86
CA SER A 63 10.66 17.01 -25.46
C SER A 63 10.74 17.00 -27.00
N SER A 64 10.44 15.87 -27.66
CA SER A 64 10.35 15.80 -29.13
C SER A 64 8.98 16.22 -29.66
N LEU A 65 7.99 16.41 -28.79
CA LEU A 65 6.67 16.90 -29.17
C LEU A 65 6.70 18.37 -29.61
N PRO A 66 5.75 18.81 -30.46
CA PRO A 66 5.64 20.20 -30.85
C PRO A 66 5.57 21.16 -29.64
N LEU A 67 6.22 22.32 -29.73
CA LEU A 67 6.19 23.36 -28.68
C LEU A 67 4.77 23.77 -28.29
N SER A 68 3.84 23.78 -29.25
CA SER A 68 2.41 24.03 -29.02
C SER A 68 1.78 22.99 -28.08
N VAL A 69 2.18 21.72 -28.19
CA VAL A 69 1.75 20.61 -27.34
C VAL A 69 2.40 20.70 -25.96
N LEU A 70 3.70 20.98 -25.90
CA LEU A 70 4.43 21.16 -24.64
C LEU A 70 3.86 22.30 -23.79
N HIS A 71 3.54 23.44 -24.39
CA HIS A 71 2.90 24.55 -23.68
C HIS A 71 1.50 24.20 -23.14
N LEU A 72 0.75 23.35 -23.83
CA LEU A 72 -0.57 22.90 -23.38
C LEU A 72 -0.46 21.95 -22.18
N LEU A 73 0.57 21.11 -22.13
CA LEU A 73 0.80 20.14 -21.05
C LEU A 73 1.26 20.79 -19.73
N GLY A 74 1.48 22.11 -19.73
CA GLY A 74 2.06 22.84 -18.61
C GLY A 74 3.57 22.60 -18.48
N PRO A 75 4.25 23.31 -17.55
CA PRO A 75 5.64 23.03 -17.27
C PRO A 75 5.73 21.63 -16.67
N SER A 76 6.15 20.67 -17.49
CA SER A 76 6.76 19.44 -16.99
C SER A 76 7.78 19.83 -15.93
N SER A 77 7.72 19.20 -14.76
CA SER A 77 8.81 19.20 -13.79
C SER A 77 10.15 19.14 -14.53
N ASP A 78 10.89 20.24 -14.45
CA ASP A 78 12.24 20.42 -14.99
C ASP A 78 12.44 20.12 -16.49
N CYS A 79 11.78 20.88 -17.37
CA CYS A 79 12.58 21.45 -18.45
C CYS A 79 13.44 22.55 -17.80
N GLY A 80 14.74 22.33 -17.60
CA GLY A 80 15.66 23.29 -16.96
C GLY A 80 15.84 24.62 -17.70
N CYS A 81 14.92 24.98 -18.58
CA CYS A 81 14.80 26.28 -19.21
C CYS A 81 13.68 27.05 -18.49
N GLY A 82 14.05 28.09 -17.74
CA GLY A 82 13.12 29.03 -17.13
C GLY A 82 12.33 29.83 -18.17
N CYS A 83 11.33 29.21 -18.79
CA CYS A 83 10.36 29.88 -19.64
C CYS A 83 9.17 30.33 -18.79
N GLU A 84 9.42 31.32 -17.92
CA GLU A 84 8.40 32.33 -17.68
C GLU A 84 8.30 33.18 -18.95
N SER A 85 7.07 33.43 -19.41
CA SER A 85 6.70 34.29 -20.56
C SER A 85 6.54 33.57 -21.90
N ALA A 86 5.29 33.26 -22.25
CA ALA A 86 4.84 33.31 -23.65
C ALA A 86 3.35 33.64 -23.71
N GLU A 87 2.97 34.81 -23.17
CA GLU A 87 1.90 35.54 -23.82
C GLU A 87 2.43 35.99 -25.17
N ASN A 88 1.82 35.47 -26.24
CA ASN A 88 1.83 36.04 -27.58
C ASN A 88 3.13 35.85 -28.41
N SER A 89 3.16 34.82 -29.27
CA SER A 89 3.83 34.92 -30.58
C SER A 89 3.19 33.95 -31.57
N GLY A 90 3.07 34.41 -32.81
CA GLY A 90 2.20 33.84 -33.83
C GLY A 90 2.79 32.62 -34.53
N ASN A 91 1.86 31.74 -34.91
CA ASN A 91 1.72 31.09 -36.20
C ASN A 91 3.03 30.81 -36.97
N ASP A 92 3.52 29.57 -36.87
CA ASP A 92 4.09 28.83 -38.00
C ASP A 92 3.44 27.44 -37.99
N GLY A 93 2.74 27.14 -39.07
CA GLY A 93 1.87 25.97 -39.19
C GLY A 93 2.67 24.69 -39.42
N GLU A 94 2.46 23.72 -38.53
CA GLU A 94 2.09 22.38 -38.98
C GLU A 94 0.57 22.28 -38.79
N GLU A 95 -0.15 22.04 -39.88
CA GLU A 95 -1.57 21.70 -39.83
C GLU A 95 -1.72 20.41 -39.02
N VAL A 96 -1.98 20.58 -37.72
CA VAL A 96 -2.57 19.56 -36.87
C VAL A 96 -3.86 19.13 -37.56
N SER A 97 -3.94 17.86 -37.97
CA SER A 97 -5.03 17.40 -38.82
C SER A 97 -6.39 17.70 -38.15
N ASP A 98 -7.25 18.46 -38.83
CA ASP A 98 -8.61 18.86 -38.42
C ASP A 98 -9.60 17.67 -38.28
N LYS A 99 -9.11 16.46 -38.03
CA LYS A 99 -9.99 15.34 -37.70
C LYS A 99 -10.37 15.49 -36.22
N PRO A 100 -11.67 15.55 -35.88
CA PRO A 100 -12.08 15.52 -34.48
C PRO A 100 -11.57 14.21 -33.89
N TYR A 101 -10.60 14.31 -32.98
CA TYR A 101 -10.11 13.15 -32.26
C TYR A 101 -11.24 12.64 -31.36
N GLY A 102 -11.52 11.34 -31.47
CA GLY A 102 -12.51 10.68 -30.63
C GLY A 102 -12.10 10.70 -29.15
N PRO A 103 -12.95 10.20 -28.25
CA PRO A 103 -12.57 10.00 -26.86
C PRO A 103 -11.29 9.14 -26.77
N LEU A 104 -10.44 9.42 -25.77
CA LEU A 104 -9.26 8.61 -25.50
C LEU A 104 -9.63 7.14 -25.40
N ASN A 105 -8.76 6.27 -25.94
CA ASN A 105 -8.91 4.85 -25.71
C ASN A 105 -8.49 4.50 -24.27
N GLN A 106 -8.86 3.31 -23.78
CA GLN A 106 -8.63 2.94 -22.38
C GLN A 106 -7.15 3.00 -21.97
N VAL A 107 -6.23 2.66 -22.87
CA VAL A 107 -4.78 2.69 -22.57
C VAL A 107 -4.29 4.13 -22.44
N GLU A 108 -4.77 5.02 -23.31
CA GLU A 108 -4.47 6.46 -23.23
C GLU A 108 -5.02 7.07 -21.94
N THR A 109 -6.26 6.72 -21.54
CA THR A 109 -6.85 7.17 -20.27
C THR A 109 -6.10 6.64 -19.05
N ASP A 110 -5.71 5.37 -19.07
CA ASP A 110 -4.96 4.76 -17.96
C ASP A 110 -3.57 5.42 -17.82
N LEU A 111 -2.89 5.70 -18.94
CA LEU A 111 -1.60 6.40 -18.95
C LEU A 111 -1.69 7.84 -18.47
N GLU A 112 -2.70 8.58 -18.94
CA GLU A 112 -2.96 9.94 -18.48
C GLU A 112 -3.11 9.99 -16.96
N LEU A 113 -3.94 9.11 -16.40
CA LEU A 113 -4.19 9.03 -14.98
C LEU A 113 -2.91 8.71 -14.18
N ILE A 114 -2.06 7.81 -14.69
CA ILE A 114 -0.76 7.50 -14.08
C ILE A 114 0.15 8.74 -14.10
N CYS A 115 0.26 9.41 -15.24
CA CYS A 115 1.11 10.59 -15.41
C CYS A 115 0.65 11.80 -14.59
N GLU A 116 -0.64 11.88 -14.22
CA GLU A 116 -1.15 12.93 -13.32
C GLU A 116 -0.73 12.76 -11.86
N HIS A 117 -0.37 11.53 -11.47
CA HIS A 117 -0.01 11.15 -10.10
C HIS A 117 1.50 10.92 -9.94
N PHE A 118 2.18 10.45 -10.98
CA PHE A 118 3.59 10.11 -10.93
C PHE A 118 4.37 10.79 -12.05
N VAL A 119 5.51 11.38 -11.68
CA VAL A 119 6.48 11.89 -12.64
C VAL A 119 7.23 10.69 -13.23
N LEU A 120 6.92 10.37 -14.48
CA LEU A 120 7.60 9.32 -15.23
C LEU A 120 8.78 9.91 -16.00
N PRO A 121 9.96 9.27 -16.01
CA PRO A 121 11.10 9.79 -16.76
C PRO A 121 10.85 9.80 -18.27
N ASP A 122 11.32 10.84 -18.94
CA ASP A 122 11.25 10.96 -20.40
C ASP A 122 12.05 9.86 -21.10
N ASN A 123 11.62 9.46 -22.31
CA ASN A 123 12.30 8.46 -23.16
C ASN A 123 12.34 7.02 -22.63
N ILE A 124 11.43 6.63 -21.72
CA ILE A 124 11.38 5.25 -21.24
C ILE A 124 10.48 4.41 -22.15
N PRO A 125 10.96 3.29 -22.72
CA PRO A 125 10.11 2.32 -23.42
C PRO A 125 8.99 1.79 -22.50
N ILE A 126 7.80 1.50 -23.04
CA ILE A 126 6.64 0.96 -22.27
C ILE A 126 7.04 -0.13 -21.27
N ASP A 127 7.82 -1.12 -21.71
CA ASP A 127 8.20 -2.26 -20.86
C ASP A 127 9.11 -1.84 -19.71
N ALA A 128 9.97 -0.85 -19.95
CA ALA A 128 10.77 -0.24 -18.88
C ALA A 128 9.89 0.62 -17.95
N MET A 129 8.84 1.26 -18.45
CA MET A 129 7.91 2.05 -17.62
C MET A 129 7.11 1.17 -16.66
N ARG A 130 6.59 0.02 -17.14
CA ARG A 130 5.93 -1.00 -16.29
C ARG A 130 6.84 -1.43 -15.15
N LYS A 131 8.11 -1.65 -15.47
CA LYS A 131 9.14 -2.05 -14.52
C LYS A 131 9.42 -0.93 -13.51
N THR A 132 9.59 0.32 -13.96
CA THR A 132 9.80 1.49 -13.07
C THR A 132 8.66 1.67 -12.08
N LEU A 133 7.41 1.46 -12.49
CA LEU A 133 6.25 1.54 -11.60
C LEU A 133 6.20 0.40 -10.55
N ALA A 134 6.82 -0.74 -10.86
CA ALA A 134 6.86 -1.93 -10.01
C ALA A 134 8.12 -2.02 -9.11
N GLU A 135 9.15 -1.23 -9.40
CA GLU A 135 10.43 -1.28 -8.71
C GLU A 135 10.61 -0.12 -7.71
N PRO A 136 11.32 -0.35 -6.61
CA PRO A 136 11.68 0.70 -5.67
C PRO A 136 12.59 1.74 -6.36
N ASP A 137 12.52 2.99 -5.91
CA ASP A 137 13.47 4.01 -6.35
C ASP A 137 14.92 3.70 -5.90
N GLU A 138 15.90 4.45 -6.42
CA GLU A 138 17.32 4.26 -6.07
C GLU A 138 17.61 4.40 -4.57
N ILE A 139 16.72 5.05 -3.82
CA ILE A 139 16.84 5.29 -2.38
C ILE A 139 16.27 4.10 -1.58
N GLY A 140 15.63 3.13 -2.24
CA GLY A 140 15.04 1.94 -1.63
C GLY A 140 13.66 2.18 -1.04
N GLY A 141 12.93 3.18 -1.54
CA GLY A 141 11.55 3.49 -1.20
C GLY A 141 10.55 2.48 -1.75
N ASP A 142 9.28 2.64 -1.39
CA ASP A 142 8.22 1.81 -1.98
C ASP A 142 7.99 2.17 -3.45
N PRO A 143 7.74 1.19 -4.34
CA PRO A 143 7.43 1.44 -5.75
C PRO A 143 6.24 2.39 -5.92
N PRO A 144 6.17 3.17 -7.01
CA PRO A 144 5.01 4.00 -7.33
C PRO A 144 3.67 3.26 -7.21
N PHE A 145 3.63 1.99 -7.61
CA PHE A 145 2.42 1.18 -7.49
C PHE A 145 1.99 0.95 -6.04
N HIS A 146 2.93 0.75 -5.11
CA HIS A 146 2.63 0.64 -3.68
C HIS A 146 2.17 1.98 -3.10
N ILE A 147 2.73 3.09 -3.56
CA ILE A 147 2.31 4.44 -3.15
C ILE A 147 0.85 4.68 -3.55
N ALA A 148 0.46 4.35 -4.79
CA ALA A 148 -0.92 4.48 -5.25
C ALA A 148 -1.92 3.67 -4.39
N ILE A 149 -1.50 2.49 -3.91
CA ILE A 149 -2.29 1.67 -3.00
C ILE A 149 -2.40 2.31 -1.61
N TYR A 150 -1.32 2.89 -1.10
CA TYR A 150 -1.31 3.62 0.18
C TYR A 150 -2.23 4.83 0.14
N ASP A 151 -2.28 5.53 -0.99
CA ASP A 151 -3.14 6.71 -1.20
C ASP A 151 -4.63 6.33 -1.42
N GLU A 152 -4.94 5.04 -1.49
CA GLU A 152 -6.27 4.48 -1.73
C GLU A 152 -6.92 4.92 -3.06
N ASP A 153 -6.13 5.38 -4.03
CA ASP A 153 -6.64 5.75 -5.35
C ASP A 153 -6.85 4.51 -6.23
N ILE A 154 -8.05 3.93 -6.10
CA ILE A 154 -8.43 2.71 -6.83
C ILE A 154 -8.41 2.88 -8.35
N ASP A 155 -8.62 4.10 -8.86
CA ASP A 155 -8.62 4.35 -10.30
C ASP A 155 -7.20 4.32 -10.83
N VAL A 156 -6.25 4.94 -10.12
CA VAL A 156 -4.82 4.88 -10.44
C VAL A 156 -4.28 3.46 -10.31
N VAL A 157 -4.65 2.73 -9.25
CA VAL A 157 -4.27 1.32 -9.06
C VAL A 157 -4.80 0.46 -10.22
N ARG A 158 -6.04 0.69 -10.67
CA ARG A 158 -6.65 -0.01 -11.81
C ARG A 158 -5.92 0.32 -13.11
N ALA A 159 -5.61 1.58 -13.35
CA ALA A 159 -4.85 2.03 -14.50
C ALA A 159 -3.47 1.37 -14.56
N MET A 160 -2.73 1.34 -13.45
CA MET A 160 -1.42 0.67 -13.38
C MET A 160 -1.51 -0.83 -13.66
N LEU A 161 -2.54 -1.51 -13.14
CA LEU A 161 -2.76 -2.94 -13.40
C LEU A 161 -3.13 -3.21 -14.86
N ASN A 162 -3.98 -2.37 -15.46
CA ASN A 162 -4.30 -2.45 -16.89
C ASN A 162 -3.08 -2.16 -17.76
N PHE A 163 -2.21 -1.25 -17.30
CA PHE A 163 -0.97 -0.92 -17.97
C PHE A 163 0.03 -2.07 -17.95
N GLY A 164 -0.16 -3.06 -17.07
CA GLY A 164 0.66 -4.28 -17.01
C GLY A 164 1.76 -4.23 -15.96
N VAL A 165 1.61 -3.38 -14.94
CA VAL A 165 2.45 -3.43 -13.73
C VAL A 165 2.27 -4.80 -13.06
N ASP A 166 3.37 -5.41 -12.61
CA ASP A 166 3.34 -6.69 -11.90
C ASP A 166 2.55 -6.56 -10.59
N VAL A 167 1.37 -7.20 -10.54
CA VAL A 167 0.48 -7.22 -9.37
C VAL A 167 1.11 -7.83 -8.11
N ASN A 168 2.21 -8.58 -8.27
CA ASN A 168 2.93 -9.25 -7.19
C ASN A 168 4.31 -8.64 -6.92
N CYS A 169 4.59 -7.45 -7.47
CA CYS A 169 5.88 -6.79 -7.30
C CYS A 169 6.23 -6.60 -5.82
N LYS A 170 7.53 -6.60 -5.50
CA LYS A 170 8.00 -6.44 -4.13
C LYS A 170 8.54 -5.03 -3.93
N GLY A 171 7.96 -4.32 -2.98
CA GLY A 171 8.45 -3.04 -2.50
C GLY A 171 9.40 -3.18 -1.32
N ALA A 172 9.48 -2.14 -0.49
CA ALA A 172 10.35 -2.13 0.67
C ALA A 172 9.99 -3.26 1.63
N TYR A 173 11.00 -3.88 2.24
CA TYR A 173 10.84 -5.02 3.16
C TYR A 173 10.09 -6.23 2.56
N GLY A 174 10.02 -6.33 1.23
CA GLY A 174 9.32 -7.41 0.54
C GLY A 174 7.80 -7.28 0.60
N GLN A 175 7.27 -6.09 0.88
CA GLN A 175 5.84 -5.84 0.83
C GLN A 175 5.31 -6.06 -0.59
N THR A 176 4.22 -6.79 -0.72
CA THR A 176 3.51 -6.92 -2.00
C THR A 176 2.31 -5.98 -2.02
N PRO A 177 1.75 -5.63 -3.20
CA PRO A 177 0.53 -4.84 -3.33
C PRO A 177 -0.61 -5.29 -2.43
N ILE A 178 -0.82 -6.61 -2.31
CA ILE A 178 -1.82 -7.19 -1.41
C ILE A 178 -1.51 -6.89 0.06
N LEU A 179 -0.26 -7.01 0.48
CA LEU A 179 0.13 -6.73 1.86
C LEU A 179 -0.03 -5.23 2.16
N THR A 180 0.35 -4.35 1.22
CA THR A 180 0.11 -2.90 1.31
C THR A 180 -1.37 -2.55 1.41
N ALA A 181 -2.21 -3.09 0.51
CA ALA A 181 -3.66 -2.89 0.58
C ALA A 181 -4.26 -3.41 1.89
N THR A 182 -3.66 -4.45 2.47
CA THR A 182 -4.04 -4.97 3.78
C THR A 182 -3.62 -4.06 4.93
N ILE A 183 -2.47 -3.37 4.84
CA ILE A 183 -2.04 -2.36 5.82
C ILE A 183 -3.09 -1.24 5.90
N VAL A 184 -3.53 -0.75 4.74
CA VAL A 184 -4.53 0.31 4.64
C VAL A 184 -5.94 -0.19 5.00
N GLY A 185 -6.21 -1.47 4.75
CA GLY A 185 -7.50 -2.10 5.06
C GLY A 185 -8.54 -1.95 3.95
N SER A 186 -8.13 -1.55 2.74
CA SER A 186 -9.02 -1.33 1.59
C SER A 186 -9.43 -2.65 0.92
N ILE A 187 -10.61 -3.16 1.27
CA ILE A 187 -11.22 -4.33 0.63
C ILE A 187 -11.43 -4.11 -0.89
N PRO A 188 -11.89 -2.93 -1.37
CA PRO A 188 -12.04 -2.68 -2.80
C PRO A 188 -10.73 -2.86 -3.58
N ILE A 189 -9.60 -2.37 -3.05
CA ILE A 189 -8.29 -2.56 -3.69
C ILE A 189 -7.85 -4.02 -3.59
N LEU A 190 -8.07 -4.69 -2.46
CA LEU A 190 -7.80 -6.13 -2.33
C LEU A 190 -8.58 -6.97 -3.35
N GLU A 191 -9.86 -6.64 -3.59
CA GLU A 191 -10.69 -7.31 -4.59
C GLU A 191 -10.14 -7.08 -6.00
N LEU A 192 -9.77 -5.85 -6.34
CA LEU A 192 -9.15 -5.51 -7.62
C LEU A 192 -7.82 -6.26 -7.84
N LEU A 193 -6.94 -6.29 -6.83
CA LEU A 193 -5.66 -6.99 -6.93
C LEU A 193 -5.86 -8.50 -7.16
N VAL A 194 -6.79 -9.13 -6.43
CA VAL A 194 -7.12 -10.56 -6.61
C VAL A 194 -7.74 -10.82 -7.99
N GLU A 195 -8.62 -9.95 -8.46
CA GLU A 195 -9.18 -10.03 -9.82
C GLU A 195 -8.08 -10.01 -10.89
N LYS A 196 -7.05 -9.20 -10.68
CA LYS A 196 -5.88 -9.07 -11.57
C LYS A 196 -4.79 -10.12 -11.34
N GLY A 197 -5.06 -11.17 -10.54
CA GLY A 197 -4.14 -12.29 -10.34
C GLY A 197 -3.14 -12.12 -9.20
N GLY A 198 -3.38 -11.20 -8.27
CA GLY A 198 -2.58 -11.03 -7.07
C GLY A 198 -2.63 -12.27 -6.17
N ASP A 199 -1.46 -12.70 -5.69
CA ASP A 199 -1.31 -13.87 -4.82
C ASP A 199 -1.46 -13.49 -3.32
N LEU A 200 -2.61 -13.85 -2.74
CA LEU A 200 -2.91 -13.61 -1.33
C LEU A 200 -2.03 -14.42 -0.35
N THR A 201 -1.29 -15.42 -0.83
CA THR A 201 -0.46 -16.29 0.01
C THR A 201 0.94 -15.74 0.23
N MET A 202 1.34 -14.70 -0.52
CA MET A 202 2.64 -14.06 -0.38
C MET A 202 2.83 -13.45 1.00
N VAL A 203 4.09 -13.42 1.41
CA VAL A 203 4.53 -12.88 2.69
C VAL A 203 5.70 -11.93 2.49
N ASN A 204 5.83 -10.95 3.38
CA ASN A 204 6.98 -10.03 3.39
C ASN A 204 8.24 -10.70 3.97
N TYR A 205 9.35 -9.97 4.11
CA TYR A 205 10.60 -10.52 4.64
C TYR A 205 10.52 -11.02 6.10
N ASN A 206 9.53 -10.56 6.87
CA ASN A 206 9.23 -11.07 8.22
C ASN A 206 8.28 -12.29 8.19
N LYS A 207 8.05 -12.88 7.01
CA LYS A 207 7.05 -13.93 6.76
C LYS A 207 5.64 -13.54 7.22
N SER A 208 5.35 -12.24 7.35
CA SER A 208 4.02 -11.78 7.71
C SER A 208 3.10 -11.91 6.50
N SER A 209 2.08 -12.74 6.63
CA SER A 209 0.98 -12.83 5.65
C SER A 209 -0.01 -11.67 5.81
N ALA A 210 -0.89 -11.50 4.82
CA ALA A 210 -1.99 -10.53 4.90
C ALA A 210 -2.81 -10.68 6.20
N LEU A 211 -3.02 -11.91 6.68
CA LEU A 211 -3.77 -12.14 7.91
C LEU A 211 -3.04 -11.63 9.16
N HIS A 212 -1.71 -11.74 9.22
CA HIS A 212 -0.93 -11.14 10.31
C HIS A 212 -1.05 -9.62 10.29
N ILE A 213 -0.91 -9.01 9.11
CA ILE A 213 -1.01 -7.56 8.93
C ILE A 213 -2.41 -7.05 9.32
N ALA A 214 -3.48 -7.67 8.82
CA ALA A 214 -4.85 -7.25 9.13
C ALA A 214 -5.16 -7.33 10.63
N VAL A 215 -4.56 -8.28 11.34
CA VAL A 215 -4.69 -8.40 12.80
C VAL A 215 -3.91 -7.31 13.53
N LEU A 216 -2.66 -7.06 13.14
CA LEU A 216 -1.82 -6.02 13.73
C LEU A 216 -2.39 -4.61 13.53
N GLN A 217 -3.03 -4.37 12.38
CA GLN A 217 -3.69 -3.10 12.07
C GLN A 217 -5.12 -3.00 12.63
N GLU A 218 -5.58 -4.02 13.36
CA GLU A 218 -6.92 -4.07 13.94
C GLU A 218 -8.05 -3.91 12.91
N TRP A 219 -7.93 -4.54 11.73
CA TRP A 219 -8.93 -4.50 10.65
C TRP A 219 -9.85 -5.73 10.68
N PRO A 220 -10.93 -5.78 11.49
CA PRO A 220 -11.77 -6.96 11.63
C PRO A 220 -12.58 -7.27 10.35
N LYS A 221 -12.92 -6.26 9.54
CA LYS A 221 -13.61 -6.47 8.26
C LYS A 221 -12.68 -7.14 7.25
N THR A 222 -11.48 -6.60 7.08
CA THR A 222 -10.43 -7.14 6.21
C THR A 222 -9.99 -8.53 6.68
N THR A 223 -9.82 -8.74 7.99
CA THR A 223 -9.55 -10.07 8.58
C THR A 223 -10.63 -11.08 8.22
N ARG A 224 -11.93 -10.71 8.34
CA ARG A 224 -13.03 -11.61 7.94
C ARG A 224 -13.00 -11.91 6.44
N TRP A 225 -12.73 -10.91 5.62
CA TRP A 225 -12.65 -11.06 4.16
C TRP A 225 -11.51 -12.01 3.77
N LEU A 226 -10.31 -11.82 4.34
CA LEU A 226 -9.15 -12.69 4.12
C LEU A 226 -9.42 -14.14 4.55
N LEU A 227 -10.04 -14.35 5.70
CA LEU A 227 -10.43 -15.70 6.14
C LEU A 227 -11.48 -16.33 5.22
N ASN A 228 -12.40 -15.54 4.68
CA ASN A 228 -13.38 -16.03 3.71
C ASN A 228 -12.73 -16.37 2.35
N LYS A 229 -11.57 -15.79 2.02
CA LYS A 229 -10.74 -16.18 0.87
C LYS A 229 -9.90 -17.44 1.11
N GLY A 230 -10.03 -18.07 2.28
CA GLY A 230 -9.40 -19.37 2.56
C GLY A 230 -7.96 -19.30 3.05
N LEU A 231 -7.47 -18.12 3.48
CA LEU A 231 -6.14 -18.00 4.06
C LEU A 231 -6.04 -18.83 5.35
N ASP A 232 -4.88 -19.44 5.57
CA ASP A 232 -4.63 -20.22 6.79
C ASP A 232 -4.68 -19.31 8.03
N ILE A 233 -5.68 -19.56 8.87
CA ILE A 233 -5.88 -18.85 10.14
C ILE A 233 -4.74 -19.06 11.14
N ASN A 234 -3.94 -20.11 10.93
CA ASN A 234 -2.79 -20.48 11.77
C ASN A 234 -1.45 -20.27 11.06
N ALA A 235 -1.41 -19.46 9.99
CA ALA A 235 -0.17 -19.09 9.33
C ALA A 235 0.87 -18.61 10.35
N LEU A 236 2.14 -18.89 10.10
CA LEU A 236 3.24 -18.56 11.00
C LEU A 236 4.10 -17.45 10.39
N ASP A 237 4.37 -16.42 11.18
CA ASP A 237 5.37 -15.39 10.84
C ASP A 237 6.81 -15.85 11.15
N SER A 238 7.78 -14.94 11.03
CA SER A 238 9.20 -15.23 11.28
C SER A 238 9.49 -15.69 12.72
N THR A 239 8.64 -15.33 13.68
CA THR A 239 8.75 -15.72 15.10
C THR A 239 7.90 -16.95 15.43
N LEU A 240 7.43 -17.66 14.41
CA LEU A 240 6.45 -18.74 14.52
C LEU A 240 5.16 -18.31 15.24
N SER A 241 4.86 -17.00 15.25
CA SER A 241 3.64 -16.48 15.85
C SER A 241 2.50 -16.62 14.85
N THR A 242 1.33 -17.01 15.35
CA THR A 242 0.08 -17.01 14.57
C THR A 242 -0.62 -15.65 14.69
N PRO A 243 -1.60 -15.33 13.84
CA PRO A 243 -2.44 -14.15 14.03
C PRO A 243 -3.10 -14.09 15.42
N LEU A 244 -3.42 -15.25 16.03
CA LEU A 244 -3.97 -15.29 17.39
C LEU A 244 -2.94 -14.90 18.46
N HIS A 245 -1.64 -15.20 18.26
CA HIS A 245 -0.58 -14.70 19.15
C HIS A 245 -0.52 -13.18 19.10
N LEU A 246 -0.55 -12.59 17.90
CA LEU A 246 -0.51 -11.13 17.73
C LEU A 246 -1.72 -10.45 18.36
N ALA A 247 -2.93 -10.95 18.14
CA ALA A 247 -4.14 -10.41 18.77
C ALA A 247 -4.11 -10.54 20.30
N ALA A 248 -3.52 -11.62 20.83
CA ALA A 248 -3.36 -11.82 22.26
C ALA A 248 -2.28 -10.93 22.87
N PHE A 249 -1.20 -10.65 22.15
CA PHE A 249 -0.11 -9.74 22.55
C PHE A 249 -0.57 -8.28 22.59
N ASP A 250 -1.40 -7.87 21.63
CA ASP A 250 -1.93 -6.51 21.57
C ASP A 250 -3.04 -6.27 22.62
N GLY A 251 -3.70 -7.34 23.06
CA GLY A 251 -4.82 -7.23 24.00
C GLY A 251 -6.17 -6.99 23.30
N ASN A 252 -6.26 -7.26 21.99
CA ASN A 252 -7.42 -7.01 21.16
C ASN A 252 -8.51 -8.09 21.35
N ILE A 253 -9.39 -7.88 22.34
CA ILE A 253 -10.48 -8.83 22.67
C ILE A 253 -11.39 -9.12 21.46
N PRO A 254 -11.88 -8.13 20.70
CA PRO A 254 -12.69 -8.40 19.50
C PRO A 254 -11.99 -9.28 18.48
N MET A 255 -10.71 -9.02 18.20
CA MET A 255 -9.94 -9.80 17.23
C MET A 255 -9.68 -11.22 17.71
N VAL A 256 -9.35 -11.41 19.00
CA VAL A 256 -9.23 -12.73 19.62
C VAL A 256 -10.54 -13.52 19.47
N LYS A 257 -11.68 -12.91 19.78
CA LYS A 257 -13.00 -13.57 19.62
C LYS A 257 -13.28 -13.94 18.17
N LEU A 258 -12.95 -13.05 17.22
CA LEU A 258 -13.10 -13.30 15.79
C LEU A 258 -12.28 -14.51 15.36
N LEU A 259 -10.98 -14.52 15.64
CA LEU A 259 -10.07 -15.59 15.21
C LEU A 259 -10.47 -16.94 15.84
N ILE A 260 -10.75 -16.97 17.14
CA ILE A 260 -11.23 -18.19 17.81
C ILE A 260 -12.57 -18.64 17.22
N GLY A 261 -13.50 -17.71 16.97
CA GLY A 261 -14.79 -18.00 16.35
C GLY A 261 -14.68 -18.57 14.94
N ARG A 262 -13.56 -18.34 14.26
CA ARG A 262 -13.22 -18.88 12.93
C ARG A 262 -12.32 -20.12 12.98
N GLY A 263 -12.07 -20.67 14.17
CA GLY A 263 -11.34 -21.94 14.33
C GLY A 263 -9.82 -21.80 14.49
N ALA A 264 -9.32 -20.65 14.90
CA ALA A 264 -7.89 -20.49 15.23
C ALA A 264 -7.48 -21.47 16.33
N LYS A 265 -6.35 -22.16 16.13
CA LYS A 265 -5.75 -23.04 17.14
C LYS A 265 -5.17 -22.19 18.27
N ILE A 266 -5.49 -22.56 19.50
CA ILE A 266 -5.15 -21.80 20.71
C ILE A 266 -3.89 -22.31 21.42
N ASP A 267 -3.35 -23.44 20.96
CA ASP A 267 -2.29 -24.23 21.60
C ASP A 267 -0.98 -24.25 20.80
N ILE A 268 -0.94 -23.59 19.64
CA ILE A 268 0.31 -23.37 18.89
C ILE A 268 1.25 -22.56 19.78
N ARG A 269 2.53 -22.94 19.77
CA ARG A 269 3.61 -22.23 20.46
C ARG A 269 4.44 -21.46 19.44
N ASN A 270 4.74 -20.21 19.74
CA ASN A 270 5.68 -19.40 18.97
C ASN A 270 7.15 -19.83 19.21
N GLU A 271 8.11 -19.09 18.65
CA GLU A 271 9.55 -19.36 18.76
C GLU A 271 10.05 -19.37 20.22
N ASP A 272 9.48 -18.52 21.08
CA ASP A 272 9.76 -18.51 22.53
C ASP A 272 9.09 -19.66 23.29
N GLY A 273 8.37 -20.53 22.59
CA GLY A 273 7.61 -21.62 23.17
C GLY A 273 6.33 -21.16 23.88
N HIS A 274 5.84 -19.94 23.66
CA HIS A 274 4.62 -19.44 24.29
C HIS A 274 3.38 -19.64 23.44
N THR A 275 2.29 -20.07 24.05
CA THR A 275 0.93 -20.03 23.47
C THR A 275 0.30 -18.63 23.59
N PRO A 276 -0.76 -18.30 22.83
CA PRO A 276 -1.47 -17.01 22.99
C PRO A 276 -1.98 -16.77 24.41
N PHE A 277 -2.36 -17.84 25.12
CA PHE A 277 -2.77 -17.76 26.53
C PHE A 277 -1.61 -17.35 27.44
N GLU A 278 -0.43 -17.94 27.22
CA GLU A 278 0.77 -17.66 28.02
C GLU A 278 1.24 -16.21 27.82
N ILE A 279 1.18 -15.70 26.58
CA ILE A 279 1.44 -14.28 26.26
C ILE A 279 0.47 -13.37 27.03
N ALA A 280 -0.84 -13.59 26.91
CA ALA A 280 -1.83 -12.75 27.56
C ALA A 280 -1.68 -12.77 29.09
N ARG A 281 -1.41 -13.95 29.68
CA ARG A 281 -1.17 -14.07 31.12
C ARG A 281 0.08 -13.32 31.56
N ALA A 282 1.18 -13.37 30.78
CA ALA A 282 2.43 -12.71 31.11
C ALA A 282 2.31 -11.18 31.09
N ILE A 283 1.56 -10.62 30.13
CA ILE A 283 1.34 -9.17 30.02
C ILE A 283 0.40 -8.64 31.12
N GLY A 284 -0.68 -9.36 31.43
CA GLY A 284 -1.45 -9.18 32.67
C GLY A 284 -2.28 -7.89 32.81
N THR A 285 -2.45 -7.07 31.76
CA THR A 285 -3.37 -5.91 31.81
C THR A 285 -4.84 -6.36 31.88
N PRO A 286 -5.81 -5.48 32.22
CA PRO A 286 -7.22 -5.85 32.30
C PRO A 286 -7.75 -6.53 31.02
N HIS A 287 -7.38 -6.05 29.84
CA HIS A 287 -7.77 -6.68 28.57
C HIS A 287 -7.17 -8.08 28.40
N HIS A 288 -5.89 -8.23 28.72
CA HIS A 288 -5.20 -9.51 28.63
C HIS A 288 -5.73 -10.54 29.63
N LYS A 289 -6.18 -10.13 30.82
CA LYS A 289 -6.87 -11.03 31.78
C LYS A 289 -8.17 -11.59 31.20
N ILE A 290 -8.93 -10.77 30.47
CA ILE A 290 -10.14 -11.22 29.77
C ILE A 290 -9.77 -12.22 28.67
N ILE A 291 -8.75 -11.92 27.86
CA ILE A 291 -8.26 -12.81 26.80
C ILE A 291 -7.77 -14.14 27.39
N ALA A 292 -6.98 -14.10 28.46
CA ALA A 292 -6.54 -15.29 29.17
C ALA A 292 -7.74 -16.10 29.68
N GLY A 293 -8.79 -15.46 30.18
CA GLY A 293 -10.05 -16.10 30.54
C GLY A 293 -10.74 -16.79 29.36
N ILE A 294 -10.84 -16.10 28.21
CA ILE A 294 -11.41 -16.65 26.97
C ILE A 294 -10.63 -17.89 26.52
N LEU A 295 -9.30 -17.78 26.44
CA LEU A 295 -8.42 -18.85 25.98
C LEU A 295 -8.41 -20.04 26.96
N ARG A 296 -8.40 -19.80 28.27
CA ARG A 296 -8.43 -20.85 29.31
C ARG A 296 -9.70 -21.70 29.27
N SER A 297 -10.84 -21.10 28.93
CA SER A 297 -12.10 -21.84 28.84
C SER A 297 -12.13 -22.86 27.68
N ARG A 298 -11.20 -22.71 26.73
CA ARG A 298 -11.13 -23.52 25.50
C ARG A 298 -9.92 -24.43 25.45
N THR A 299 -8.95 -24.31 26.38
CA THR A 299 -7.83 -25.26 26.46
C THR A 299 -8.29 -26.60 27.04
N PRO A 300 -7.94 -27.74 26.43
CA PRO A 300 -8.19 -29.05 27.04
C PRO A 300 -7.49 -29.12 28.40
N LYS A 301 -8.25 -29.49 29.45
CA LYS A 301 -7.77 -29.58 30.84
C LYS A 301 -6.53 -30.48 31.03
N ASN A 302 -6.24 -31.38 30.08
CA ASN A 302 -5.13 -32.33 30.14
C ASN A 302 -3.74 -31.73 29.82
N PHE A 303 -3.66 -30.49 29.34
CA PHE A 303 -2.37 -29.91 28.93
C PHE A 303 -1.47 -29.51 30.11
N TYR A 304 -2.04 -29.12 31.25
CA TYR A 304 -1.26 -28.80 32.46
C TYR A 304 -0.87 -30.03 33.28
N ALA A 305 -1.49 -31.19 33.04
CA ALA A 305 -1.17 -32.44 33.73
C ALA A 305 0.11 -33.10 33.18
N GLN A 306 0.34 -33.03 31.86
CA GLN A 306 1.50 -33.67 31.24
C GLN A 306 2.85 -33.00 31.57
N LYS A 307 2.85 -31.69 31.90
CA LYS A 307 4.07 -30.98 32.33
C LYS A 307 4.49 -31.33 33.76
N GLN A 308 3.56 -31.79 34.62
CA GLN A 308 3.89 -32.26 35.97
C GLN A 308 4.46 -33.68 35.95
N GLU A 309 3.99 -34.56 35.06
CA GLU A 309 4.56 -35.90 34.90
C GLU A 309 5.99 -35.86 34.33
N SER A 310 6.29 -35.00 33.35
CA SER A 310 7.64 -34.89 32.79
C SER A 310 8.68 -34.29 33.75
N VAL A 311 8.24 -33.49 34.74
CA VAL A 311 9.13 -32.91 35.76
C VAL A 311 9.33 -33.88 36.94
N ASN A 312 8.33 -34.69 37.27
CA ASN A 312 8.45 -35.72 38.31
C ASN A 312 9.31 -36.92 37.84
N LEU A 313 9.32 -37.25 36.54
CA LEU A 313 10.20 -38.29 35.99
C LEU A 313 11.70 -37.92 35.91
N SER A 314 12.04 -36.64 36.10
CA SER A 314 13.44 -36.16 36.15
C SER A 314 13.99 -35.96 37.56
N LEU A 315 13.18 -36.20 38.60
CA LEU A 315 13.60 -36.09 40.01
C LEU A 315 13.77 -37.46 40.70
N ASP A 316 13.38 -38.56 40.05
CA ASP A 316 13.49 -39.94 40.54
C ASP A 316 14.54 -40.78 39.76
N LYS A 317 15.58 -40.16 39.18
CA LYS A 317 16.73 -40.88 38.58
C LYS A 317 18.06 -40.39 39.14
#